data_AF-A0A3C2CVD4-F1
#
_entry.id   AF-A0A3C2CVD4-F1
#
_cell.length_a   1.000
_cell.length_b   1.000
_cell.length_c   1.000
_cell.angle_alpha   90.00
_cell.angle_beta   90.00
_cell.angle_gamma   90.00
#
_symmetry.space_group_name_H-M   'P 1'
#
loop_
_entity.id
_entity.type
_entity.pdbx_description
1 polymer ?
#
loop_
_entity_poly.entity_id
_entity_poly.type
_entity_poly.pdbx_seq_one_letter_code
_entity_poly.pdbx_strand_id
1 'polypeptide(L)'
;FSTAEDLAKLAHMYLNDGRYGSVQILRPETVQMLVENQIPQFPGNEHGLGWELAQDWFMDALSEGSTIGHTGYTGTSIVVNRNNDTIAILLTNRVHPSRSTVSTNVARRQLARQVADAIPVDIPDGTAWFSGYGDRLERTMTTEVNLSQPARLSFDTWHRIESEADYGYLEISEDGESWQQAAIVTGSSIDWGTVEAEIPKTTKFIRFLYKTDSYTNGRGWYVDNIKLVKSDGILVNTDFSGEGWEQRSY
;
A
#
# COMPACT_ATOMS: atom_id res chain seq x y z
N PHE A 1 16.06 -27.73 8.42
CA PHE A 1 15.83 -27.10 7.10
C PHE A 1 14.56 -27.66 6.53
N SER A 2 13.79 -26.87 5.78
CA SER A 2 12.52 -27.25 5.17
C SER A 2 12.38 -26.57 3.80
N THR A 3 11.33 -26.89 3.05
CA THR A 3 11.07 -26.37 1.70
C THR A 3 10.06 -25.22 1.72
N ALA A 4 9.97 -24.46 0.62
CA ALA A 4 8.93 -23.44 0.48
C ALA A 4 7.52 -24.06 0.51
N GLU A 5 7.37 -25.26 -0.04
CA GLU A 5 6.09 -26.00 -0.03
C GLU A 5 5.66 -26.35 1.40
N ASP A 6 6.55 -26.90 2.22
CA ASP A 6 6.22 -27.25 3.60
C ASP A 6 5.91 -26.01 4.46
N LEU A 7 6.64 -24.92 4.25
CA LEU A 7 6.34 -23.63 4.89
C LEU A 7 5.00 -23.06 4.43
N ALA A 8 4.61 -23.26 3.17
CA ALA A 8 3.30 -22.86 2.69
C ALA A 8 2.18 -23.66 3.38
N LYS A 9 2.38 -24.94 3.69
CA LYS A 9 1.41 -25.74 4.47
C LYS A 9 1.25 -25.17 5.88
N LEU A 10 2.38 -24.81 6.53
CA LEU A 10 2.36 -24.16 7.83
C LEU A 10 1.63 -22.80 7.77
N ALA A 11 1.95 -21.95 6.81
CA ALA A 11 1.31 -20.64 6.67
C ALA A 11 -0.19 -20.75 6.32
N HIS A 12 -0.56 -21.69 5.44
CA HIS A 12 -1.95 -21.95 5.09
C HIS A 12 -2.77 -22.40 6.31
N MET A 13 -2.16 -23.10 7.27
CA MET A 13 -2.78 -23.42 8.55
C MET A 13 -3.14 -22.14 9.35
N TYR A 14 -2.30 -21.11 9.33
CA TYR A 14 -2.60 -19.83 9.98
C TYR A 14 -3.66 -18.99 9.25
N LEU A 15 -3.75 -19.11 7.91
CA LEU A 15 -4.85 -18.53 7.14
C LEU A 15 -6.19 -19.19 7.48
N ASN A 16 -6.18 -20.47 7.80
CA ASN A 16 -7.39 -21.28 8.01
C ASN A 16 -7.62 -21.66 9.48
N ASP A 17 -7.29 -20.76 10.41
CA ASP A 17 -7.56 -20.89 11.85
C ASP A 17 -7.14 -22.26 12.44
N GLY A 18 -5.96 -22.74 12.03
CA GLY A 18 -5.35 -23.95 12.55
C GLY A 18 -5.58 -25.19 11.69
N ARG A 19 -6.23 -25.07 10.53
CA ARG A 19 -6.57 -26.18 9.64
C ARG A 19 -5.70 -26.22 8.38
N TYR A 20 -5.22 -27.42 8.02
CA TYR A 20 -4.64 -27.68 6.69
C TYR A 20 -5.42 -28.81 6.02
N GLY A 21 -6.02 -28.52 4.86
CA GLY A 21 -6.98 -29.44 4.23
C GLY A 21 -8.15 -29.75 5.16
N SER A 22 -8.41 -31.03 5.42
CA SER A 22 -9.46 -31.49 6.34
C SER A 22 -8.99 -31.70 7.79
N VAL A 23 -7.72 -31.41 8.10
CA VAL A 23 -7.11 -31.74 9.40
C VAL A 23 -6.98 -30.48 10.26
N GLN A 24 -7.57 -30.50 11.46
CA GLN A 24 -7.34 -29.48 12.49
C GLN A 24 -6.03 -29.78 13.23
N ILE A 25 -5.02 -28.94 13.04
CA ILE A 25 -3.70 -29.11 13.67
C ILE A 25 -3.64 -28.33 14.99
N LEU A 26 -4.07 -27.07 14.98
CA LEU A 26 -4.20 -26.21 16.16
C LEU A 26 -5.65 -25.80 16.34
N ARG A 27 -6.13 -25.58 17.56
CA ARG A 27 -7.48 -25.01 17.73
C ARG A 27 -7.52 -23.55 17.27
N PRO A 28 -8.65 -23.03 16.75
CA PRO A 28 -8.77 -21.62 16.35
C PRO A 28 -8.33 -20.64 17.45
N GLU A 29 -8.71 -20.88 18.70
CA GLU A 29 -8.34 -20.02 19.84
C GLU A 29 -6.82 -20.04 20.12
N THR A 30 -6.16 -21.15 19.78
CA THR A 30 -4.71 -21.25 19.87
C THR A 30 -4.05 -20.42 18.77
N VAL A 31 -4.58 -20.46 17.54
CA VAL A 31 -4.07 -19.61 16.45
C VAL A 31 -4.25 -18.14 16.78
N GLN A 32 -5.42 -17.75 17.29
CA GLN A 32 -5.68 -16.39 17.73
C GLN A 32 -4.64 -15.92 18.76
N MET A 33 -4.40 -16.70 19.81
CA MET A 33 -3.38 -16.37 20.81
C MET A 33 -1.96 -16.24 20.22
N LEU A 34 -1.60 -17.06 19.21
CA LEU A 34 -0.28 -17.01 18.58
C LEU A 34 -0.07 -15.74 17.74
N VAL A 35 -1.13 -15.16 17.19
CA VAL A 35 -1.07 -14.01 16.25
C VAL A 35 -1.51 -12.68 16.87
N GLU A 36 -1.98 -12.70 18.12
CA GLU A 36 -2.27 -11.49 18.90
C GLU A 36 -1.01 -10.89 19.51
N ASN A 37 -0.93 -9.56 19.58
CA ASN A 37 0.19 -8.87 20.21
C ASN A 37 0.24 -9.17 21.72
N GLN A 38 1.26 -9.91 22.15
CA GLN A 38 1.48 -10.29 23.54
C GLN A 38 2.30 -9.27 24.33
N ILE A 39 2.82 -8.23 23.65
CA ILE A 39 3.70 -7.23 24.24
C ILE A 39 3.29 -5.78 23.90
N PRO A 40 2.02 -5.39 24.16
CA PRO A 40 1.49 -4.06 23.79
C PRO A 40 2.23 -2.88 24.43
N GLN A 41 3.03 -3.12 25.47
CA GLN A 41 3.87 -2.11 26.12
C GLN A 41 5.08 -1.68 25.28
N PHE A 42 5.36 -2.30 24.12
CA PHE A 42 6.42 -1.89 23.20
C PHE A 42 5.87 -1.55 21.80
N PRO A 43 5.35 -0.32 21.62
CA PRO A 43 4.87 0.14 20.32
C PRO A 43 5.95 0.03 19.22
N GLY A 44 5.55 -0.38 18.02
CA GLY A 44 6.44 -0.62 16.88
C GLY A 44 7.25 -1.91 16.96
N ASN A 45 7.05 -2.72 18.01
CA ASN A 45 7.67 -4.03 18.19
C ASN A 45 6.58 -5.07 18.50
N GLU A 46 5.46 -5.00 17.81
CA GLU A 46 4.32 -5.89 18.00
C GLU A 46 4.74 -7.35 17.73
N HIS A 47 4.59 -8.22 18.73
CA HIS A 47 4.93 -9.64 18.59
C HIS A 47 3.84 -10.51 19.20
N GLY A 48 3.49 -11.55 18.45
CA GLY A 48 2.76 -12.70 18.96
C GLY A 48 3.68 -13.72 19.61
N LEU A 49 3.17 -14.93 19.79
CA LEU A 49 3.96 -16.04 20.29
C LEU A 49 4.72 -16.70 19.14
N GLY A 50 5.92 -16.20 18.87
CA GLY A 50 6.81 -16.70 17.81
C GLY A 50 6.66 -15.98 16.46
N TRP A 51 5.75 -15.02 16.35
CA TRP A 51 5.54 -14.20 15.16
C TRP A 51 5.81 -12.73 15.45
N GLU A 52 6.47 -12.06 14.51
CA GLU A 52 6.46 -10.60 14.43
C GLU A 52 5.16 -10.19 13.73
N LEU A 53 4.56 -9.06 14.13
CA LEU A 53 3.27 -8.58 13.61
C LEU A 53 3.46 -7.25 12.90
N ALA A 54 2.90 -7.11 11.69
CA ALA A 54 2.87 -5.87 10.91
C ALA A 54 4.23 -5.13 10.84
N GLN A 55 5.31 -5.87 10.56
CA GLN A 55 6.67 -5.31 10.53
C GLN A 55 7.09 -4.90 9.12
N ASP A 56 6.90 -3.62 8.82
CA ASP A 56 7.17 -3.00 7.51
C ASP A 56 8.59 -3.25 6.98
N TRP A 57 9.56 -3.34 7.90
CA TRP A 57 10.98 -3.42 7.57
C TRP A 57 11.38 -4.68 6.77
N PHE A 58 10.53 -5.71 6.75
CA PHE A 58 10.67 -6.85 5.83
C PHE A 58 9.36 -7.30 5.17
N MET A 59 8.20 -6.93 5.73
CA MET A 59 6.88 -7.26 5.17
C MET A 59 6.41 -6.24 4.13
N ASP A 60 6.95 -5.02 4.14
CA ASP A 60 6.68 -3.95 3.17
C ASP A 60 5.18 -3.80 2.86
N ALA A 61 4.75 -3.78 1.60
CA ALA A 61 3.34 -3.59 1.22
C ALA A 61 2.37 -4.72 1.62
N LEU A 62 2.87 -5.84 2.17
CA LEU A 62 2.03 -6.85 2.80
C LEU A 62 1.79 -6.58 4.28
N SER A 63 2.49 -5.62 4.86
CA SER A 63 2.38 -5.25 6.27
C SER A 63 1.04 -4.56 6.53
N GLU A 64 0.12 -5.31 7.12
CA GLU A 64 -1.19 -4.85 7.55
C GLU A 64 -1.44 -5.39 8.96
N GLY A 65 -2.45 -4.85 9.65
CA GLY A 65 -2.69 -5.17 11.07
C GLY A 65 -2.88 -6.64 11.42
N SER A 66 -3.22 -7.52 10.46
CA SER A 66 -3.34 -8.98 10.67
C SER A 66 -2.17 -9.79 10.11
N THR A 67 -1.16 -9.12 9.53
CA THR A 67 -0.01 -9.77 8.90
C THR A 67 0.96 -10.26 9.95
N ILE A 68 1.32 -11.53 9.83
CA ILE A 68 2.33 -12.17 10.66
C ILE A 68 3.53 -12.56 9.81
N GLY A 69 4.71 -12.59 10.42
CA GLY A 69 5.88 -13.09 9.72
C GLY A 69 7.08 -13.23 10.64
N HIS A 70 8.15 -13.76 10.08
CA HIS A 70 9.39 -13.93 10.80
C HIS A 70 10.55 -13.98 9.81
N THR A 71 11.72 -13.50 10.24
CA THR A 71 12.94 -13.57 9.46
C THR A 71 13.87 -14.69 9.92
N GLY A 72 14.68 -15.25 9.02
CA GLY A 72 15.68 -16.25 9.36
C GLY A 72 17.10 -15.72 9.26
N TYR A 73 17.99 -16.26 10.10
CA TYR A 73 19.40 -15.89 10.15
C TYR A 73 20.11 -15.97 8.79
N THR A 74 19.76 -16.97 7.97
CA THR A 74 20.34 -17.17 6.64
C THR A 74 19.76 -16.26 5.56
N GLY A 75 18.95 -15.25 5.92
CA GLY A 75 18.35 -14.32 4.96
C GLY A 75 16.93 -14.70 4.51
N THR A 76 16.34 -15.74 5.10
CA THR A 76 14.96 -16.15 4.77
C THR A 76 13.93 -15.20 5.37
N SER A 77 12.71 -15.22 4.83
CA SER A 77 11.54 -14.62 5.46
C SER A 77 10.28 -15.40 5.08
N ILE A 78 9.29 -15.33 5.95
CA ILE A 78 7.92 -15.76 5.69
C ILE A 78 6.99 -14.63 6.12
N VAL A 79 6.00 -14.33 5.30
CA VAL A 79 4.97 -13.32 5.55
C VAL A 79 3.63 -13.96 5.20
N VAL A 80 2.66 -13.81 6.09
CA VAL A 80 1.31 -14.33 5.95
C VAL A 80 0.36 -13.15 6.17
N ASN A 81 -0.16 -12.59 5.08
CA ASN A 81 -1.17 -11.54 5.12
C ASN A 81 -2.54 -12.22 5.16
N ARG A 82 -3.14 -12.23 6.35
CA ARG A 82 -4.40 -12.95 6.62
C ARG A 82 -5.63 -12.26 6.03
N ASN A 83 -5.57 -10.94 5.84
CA ASN A 83 -6.67 -10.20 5.22
C ASN A 83 -6.87 -10.56 3.75
N ASN A 84 -5.79 -10.90 3.05
CA ASN A 84 -5.80 -11.18 1.62
C ASN A 84 -5.51 -12.65 1.30
N ASP A 85 -5.58 -13.55 2.28
CA ASP A 85 -5.25 -14.98 2.14
C ASP A 85 -3.92 -15.26 1.41
N THR A 86 -2.92 -14.41 1.66
CA THR A 86 -1.70 -14.34 0.86
C THR A 86 -0.47 -14.74 1.67
N ILE A 87 0.41 -15.53 1.07
CA ILE A 87 1.65 -16.02 1.66
C ILE A 87 2.83 -15.63 0.76
N ALA A 88 3.85 -15.01 1.34
CA ALA A 88 5.12 -14.75 0.68
C ALA A 88 6.26 -15.46 1.44
N ILE A 89 7.04 -16.27 0.75
CA ILE A 89 8.17 -17.02 1.32
C ILE A 89 9.43 -16.74 0.51
N LEU A 90 10.46 -16.22 1.17
CA LEU A 90 11.80 -16.04 0.60
C LEU A 90 12.76 -17.01 1.26
N LEU A 91 13.35 -17.92 0.47
CA LEU A 91 14.42 -18.81 0.94
C LEU A 91 15.74 -18.44 0.28
N THR A 92 16.61 -17.77 1.04
CA THR A 92 17.98 -17.42 0.61
C THR A 92 19.02 -18.00 1.55
N ASN A 93 20.30 -17.89 1.16
CA ASN A 93 21.45 -18.23 1.98
C ASN A 93 22.49 -17.09 1.98
N ARG A 94 22.18 -16.02 2.70
CA ARG A 94 23.03 -14.82 2.89
C ARG A 94 24.39 -15.12 3.48
N VAL A 95 24.52 -16.20 4.28
CA VAL A 95 25.75 -16.46 5.05
C VAL A 95 26.87 -17.09 4.22
N HIS A 96 26.61 -17.40 2.94
CA HIS A 96 27.62 -17.88 2.02
C HIS A 96 28.15 -16.74 1.13
N PRO A 97 29.48 -16.60 0.96
CA PRO A 97 30.55 -17.33 1.64
C PRO A 97 30.87 -16.81 3.05
N SER A 98 30.29 -15.67 3.46
CA SER A 98 30.49 -15.08 4.79
C SER A 98 29.19 -14.45 5.31
N ARG A 99 29.00 -14.48 6.64
CA ARG A 99 27.90 -13.78 7.33
C ARG A 99 28.05 -12.25 7.36
N SER A 100 29.24 -11.74 7.05
CA SER A 100 29.54 -10.31 6.96
C SER A 100 29.29 -9.80 5.54
N THR A 101 28.03 -9.48 5.25
CA THR A 101 27.58 -9.02 3.93
C THR A 101 26.50 -7.93 4.09
N VAL A 102 25.95 -7.42 3.00
CA VAL A 102 24.88 -6.42 3.01
C VAL A 102 23.58 -6.96 3.64
N SER A 103 22.64 -6.05 3.94
CA SER A 103 21.33 -6.44 4.47
C SER A 103 20.52 -7.23 3.43
N THR A 104 19.76 -8.24 3.89
CA THR A 104 18.81 -8.97 3.05
C THR A 104 17.42 -8.35 3.02
N ASN A 105 17.17 -7.32 3.84
CA ASN A 105 15.85 -6.69 3.92
C ASN A 105 15.44 -6.06 2.59
N VAL A 106 16.40 -5.60 1.78
CA VAL A 106 16.11 -5.11 0.41
C VAL A 106 15.39 -6.19 -0.41
N ALA A 107 15.91 -7.42 -0.42
CA ALA A 107 15.30 -8.52 -1.16
C ALA A 107 13.97 -8.99 -0.53
N ARG A 108 13.87 -9.00 0.81
CA ARG A 108 12.64 -9.36 1.53
C ARG A 108 11.50 -8.41 1.21
N ARG A 109 11.76 -7.10 1.32
CA ARG A 109 10.83 -6.03 0.99
C ARG A 109 10.40 -6.09 -0.46
N GLN A 110 11.36 -6.21 -1.39
CA GLN A 110 11.06 -6.33 -2.82
C GLN A 110 10.14 -7.52 -3.13
N LEU A 111 10.39 -8.71 -2.57
CA LEU A 111 9.49 -9.85 -2.75
C LEU A 111 8.10 -9.54 -2.20
N ALA A 112 8.01 -9.07 -0.96
CA ALA A 112 6.73 -8.80 -0.32
C ALA A 112 5.92 -7.75 -1.10
N ARG A 113 6.59 -6.70 -1.60
CA ARG A 113 5.99 -5.66 -2.43
C ARG A 113 5.43 -6.21 -3.74
N GLN A 114 6.18 -7.03 -4.45
CA GLN A 114 5.72 -7.64 -5.71
C GLN A 114 4.55 -8.61 -5.48
N VAL A 115 4.55 -9.34 -4.35
CA VAL A 115 3.41 -10.19 -3.99
C VAL A 115 2.18 -9.35 -3.64
N ALA A 116 2.34 -8.27 -2.88
CA ALA A 116 1.25 -7.34 -2.55
C ALA A 116 0.63 -6.69 -3.79
N ASP A 117 1.46 -6.42 -4.80
CA ASP A 117 1.03 -5.86 -6.08
C ASP A 117 0.19 -6.83 -6.93
N ALA A 118 0.37 -8.13 -6.73
CA ALA A 118 -0.43 -9.15 -7.41
C ALA A 118 -1.82 -9.33 -6.78
N ILE A 119 -2.06 -8.77 -5.59
CA ILE A 119 -3.38 -8.74 -4.97
C ILE A 119 -4.21 -7.69 -5.71
N PRO A 120 -5.38 -8.02 -6.27
CA PRO A 120 -6.22 -7.05 -6.96
C PRO A 120 -6.80 -6.03 -5.97
N VAL A 121 -7.14 -4.85 -6.48
CA VAL A 121 -8.03 -3.90 -5.82
C VAL A 121 -9.35 -3.99 -6.56
N ASP A 122 -10.45 -4.12 -5.82
CA ASP A 122 -11.79 -4.15 -6.42
C ASP A 122 -12.17 -2.72 -6.86
N ILE A 123 -11.97 -2.42 -8.14
CA ILE A 123 -12.18 -1.07 -8.71
C ILE A 123 -13.65 -0.97 -9.18
N PRO A 124 -14.47 -0.05 -8.62
CA PRO A 124 -15.91 0.01 -8.88
C PRO A 124 -16.31 0.04 -10.36
N ASP A 125 -15.61 0.85 -11.15
CA ASP A 125 -15.88 1.03 -12.58
C ASP A 125 -14.91 0.23 -13.48
N GLY A 126 -14.09 -0.65 -12.89
CA GLY A 126 -13.21 -1.60 -13.58
C GLY A 126 -11.85 -1.06 -14.03
N THR A 127 -11.59 0.25 -13.96
CA THR A 127 -10.27 0.84 -14.21
C THR A 127 -10.08 2.10 -13.39
N ALA A 128 -8.88 2.33 -12.87
CA ALA A 128 -8.54 3.55 -12.15
C ALA A 128 -7.12 4.02 -12.48
N TRP A 129 -6.83 5.31 -12.23
CA TRP A 129 -5.45 5.79 -12.19
C TRP A 129 -4.73 5.22 -10.98
N PHE A 130 -3.54 4.69 -11.19
CA PHE A 130 -2.69 4.11 -10.16
C PHE A 130 -1.34 4.82 -10.11
N SER A 131 -0.93 5.26 -8.92
CA SER A 131 0.33 5.98 -8.70
C SER A 131 1.58 5.10 -8.80
N GLY A 132 1.42 3.78 -8.73
CA GLY A 132 2.49 2.86 -8.40
C GLY A 132 2.91 2.90 -6.94
N TYR A 133 4.00 2.22 -6.64
CA TYR A 133 4.67 2.18 -5.34
C TYR A 133 6.19 2.18 -5.57
N GLY A 134 6.96 2.50 -4.55
CA GLY A 134 8.41 2.60 -4.63
C GLY A 134 8.98 3.46 -3.52
N ASP A 135 10.30 3.35 -3.32
CA ASP A 135 11.04 4.21 -2.40
C ASP A 135 11.45 5.49 -3.17
N ARG A 136 11.37 6.65 -2.52
CA ARG A 136 11.77 7.97 -3.01
C ARG A 136 11.08 8.36 -4.32
N LEU A 137 9.78 8.09 -4.41
CA LEU A 137 9.00 8.48 -5.56
C LEU A 137 8.54 9.94 -5.43
N GLU A 138 8.48 10.59 -6.59
CA GLU A 138 7.75 11.84 -6.80
C GLU A 138 7.09 11.74 -8.17
N ARG A 139 5.81 11.35 -8.20
CA ARG A 139 5.07 11.05 -9.43
C ARG A 139 3.86 11.95 -9.56
N THR A 140 3.67 12.55 -10.72
CA THR A 140 2.61 13.53 -10.93
C THR A 140 1.74 13.16 -12.11
N MET A 141 0.45 13.46 -11.98
CA MET A 141 -0.50 13.50 -13.07
C MET A 141 -1.20 14.85 -13.02
N THR A 142 -1.11 15.62 -14.10
CA THR A 142 -1.50 17.03 -14.15
C THR A 142 -2.50 17.26 -15.27
N THR A 143 -3.36 18.25 -15.10
CA THR A 143 -4.22 18.78 -16.16
C THR A 143 -4.23 20.31 -16.13
N GLU A 144 -4.37 20.91 -17.30
CA GLU A 144 -4.62 22.35 -17.44
C GLU A 144 -6.12 22.62 -17.43
N VAL A 145 -6.52 23.70 -16.75
CA VAL A 145 -7.91 24.14 -16.65
C VAL A 145 -8.02 25.64 -16.92
N ASN A 146 -9.18 26.05 -17.44
CA ASN A 146 -9.52 27.46 -17.56
C ASN A 146 -10.89 27.69 -16.90
N LEU A 147 -10.87 28.30 -15.72
CA LEU A 147 -12.04 28.47 -14.88
C LEU A 147 -12.55 29.92 -14.95
N SER A 148 -13.79 30.09 -15.38
CA SER A 148 -14.47 31.40 -15.36
C SER A 148 -14.98 31.80 -13.96
N GLN A 149 -15.09 30.82 -13.06
CA GLN A 149 -15.61 30.95 -11.69
C GLN A 149 -15.09 29.77 -10.83
N PRO A 150 -15.25 29.81 -9.50
CA PRO A 150 -14.83 28.71 -8.64
C PRO A 150 -15.49 27.38 -9.04
N ALA A 151 -14.79 26.30 -8.78
CA ALA A 151 -15.25 24.95 -9.05
C ALA A 151 -14.97 24.04 -7.86
N ARG A 152 -15.61 22.88 -7.83
CA ARG A 152 -15.37 21.81 -6.87
C ARG A 152 -14.84 20.61 -7.63
N LEU A 153 -13.70 20.09 -7.19
CA LEU A 153 -13.15 18.84 -7.69
C LEU A 153 -13.54 17.72 -6.72
N SER A 154 -14.10 16.64 -7.23
CA SER A 154 -14.33 15.40 -6.49
C SER A 154 -13.65 14.24 -7.20
N PHE A 155 -13.14 13.28 -6.45
CA PHE A 155 -12.62 12.02 -6.99
C PHE A 155 -12.85 10.89 -6.00
N ASP A 156 -13.02 9.68 -6.51
CA ASP A 156 -13.08 8.47 -5.72
C ASP A 156 -11.66 7.92 -5.56
N THR A 157 -11.33 7.38 -4.40
CA THR A 157 -9.97 6.95 -4.06
C THR A 157 -9.95 5.71 -3.18
N TRP A 158 -8.97 4.87 -3.43
CA TRP A 158 -8.54 3.79 -2.55
C TRP A 158 -7.03 3.86 -2.39
N HIS A 159 -6.50 3.63 -1.20
CA HIS A 159 -5.07 3.80 -0.95
C HIS A 159 -4.55 2.96 0.19
N ARG A 160 -3.29 2.55 0.06
CA ARG A 160 -2.46 1.99 1.12
C ARG A 160 -1.11 2.69 1.03
N ILE A 161 -0.93 3.67 1.90
CA ILE A 161 0.17 4.63 1.92
C ILE A 161 0.74 4.60 3.35
N GLU A 162 2.06 4.67 3.51
CA GLU A 162 2.65 4.74 4.84
C GLU A 162 2.14 5.99 5.59
N SER A 163 1.51 5.77 6.74
CA SER A 163 0.97 6.86 7.57
C SER A 163 2.09 7.79 8.02
N GLU A 164 1.85 9.09 7.94
CA GLU A 164 2.75 10.15 8.42
C GLU A 164 4.11 10.29 7.68
N ALA A 165 4.38 9.43 6.69
CA ALA A 165 5.63 9.44 5.92
C ALA A 165 5.39 9.61 4.41
N ASP A 166 4.46 8.81 3.85
CA ASP A 166 4.09 8.87 2.45
C ASP A 166 2.75 9.60 2.26
N TYR A 167 2.60 10.25 1.11
CA TYR A 167 1.45 11.11 0.87
C TYR A 167 1.01 11.13 -0.60
N GLY A 168 -0.31 11.14 -0.78
CA GLY A 168 -0.96 11.57 -2.02
C GLY A 168 -1.53 12.98 -1.83
N TYR A 169 -1.21 13.90 -2.71
CA TYR A 169 -1.71 15.27 -2.68
C TYR A 169 -2.55 15.57 -3.91
N LEU A 170 -3.64 16.30 -3.70
CA LEU A 170 -4.27 17.10 -4.73
C LEU A 170 -3.75 18.53 -4.59
N GLU A 171 -3.10 19.05 -5.62
CA GLU A 171 -2.53 20.39 -5.61
C GLU A 171 -3.03 21.22 -6.78
N ILE A 172 -3.07 22.53 -6.58
CA ILE A 172 -3.51 23.52 -7.56
C ILE A 172 -2.43 24.58 -7.77
N SER A 173 -2.39 25.18 -8.96
CA SER A 173 -1.45 26.24 -9.28
C SER A 173 -2.02 27.25 -10.28
N GLU A 174 -1.58 28.51 -10.19
CA GLU A 174 -1.92 29.60 -11.14
C GLU A 174 -0.87 29.77 -12.26
N ASP A 175 0.34 29.21 -12.05
CA ASP A 175 1.53 29.41 -12.88
C ASP A 175 2.21 28.10 -13.32
N GLY A 176 1.88 26.96 -12.69
CA GLY A 176 2.50 25.66 -12.94
C GLY A 176 3.81 25.43 -12.17
N GLU A 177 4.26 26.42 -11.39
CA GLU A 177 5.52 26.41 -10.64
C GLU A 177 5.29 26.41 -9.13
N SER A 178 4.36 27.25 -8.67
CA SER A 178 3.98 27.41 -7.27
C SER A 178 2.71 26.61 -7.00
N TRP A 179 2.81 25.58 -6.17
CA TRP A 179 1.72 24.65 -5.90
C TRP A 179 1.15 24.82 -4.49
N GLN A 180 -0.17 24.80 -4.39
CA GLN A 180 -0.90 24.83 -3.13
C GLN A 180 -1.67 23.51 -2.94
N GLN A 181 -1.56 22.92 -1.75
CA GLN A 181 -2.35 21.76 -1.37
C GLN A 181 -3.85 22.11 -1.27
N ALA A 182 -4.67 21.37 -2.01
CA ALA A 182 -6.12 21.42 -1.96
C ALA A 182 -6.71 20.23 -1.18
N ALA A 183 -6.11 19.05 -1.29
CA ALA A 183 -6.42 17.89 -0.44
C ALA A 183 -5.18 17.00 -0.24
N ILE A 184 -5.25 16.11 0.75
CA ILE A 184 -4.18 15.18 1.10
C ILE A 184 -4.79 13.83 1.50
N VAL A 185 -4.13 12.74 1.11
CA VAL A 185 -4.42 11.37 1.54
C VAL A 185 -3.13 10.71 2.06
N THR A 186 -3.26 9.94 3.13
CA THR A 186 -2.20 9.13 3.73
C THR A 186 -2.84 7.98 4.51
N GLY A 187 -2.04 7.01 4.96
CA GLY A 187 -2.52 5.83 5.67
C GLY A 187 -3.25 4.84 4.78
N SER A 188 -4.20 4.11 5.35
CA SER A 188 -4.89 3.01 4.66
C SER A 188 -6.39 3.21 4.61
N SER A 189 -6.99 3.08 3.43
CA SER A 189 -8.44 2.98 3.26
C SER A 189 -8.92 1.54 3.42
N ILE A 190 -10.12 1.37 3.98
CA ILE A 190 -10.80 0.07 4.02
C ILE A 190 -11.43 -0.18 2.65
N ASP A 191 -12.33 0.72 2.24
CA ASP A 191 -13.03 0.72 0.97
C ASP A 191 -12.69 1.97 0.14
N TRP A 192 -13.26 2.07 -1.06
CA TRP A 192 -13.24 3.30 -1.84
C TRP A 192 -14.04 4.40 -1.13
N GLY A 193 -13.48 5.61 -1.13
CA GLY A 193 -14.15 6.80 -0.60
C GLY A 193 -14.00 7.99 -1.52
N THR A 194 -14.85 9.01 -1.33
CA THR A 194 -14.80 10.25 -2.13
C THR A 194 -14.04 11.33 -1.38
N VAL A 195 -13.11 11.99 -2.06
CA VAL A 195 -12.44 13.21 -1.60
C VAL A 195 -12.89 14.38 -2.44
N GLU A 196 -13.08 15.52 -1.80
CA GLU A 196 -13.55 16.73 -2.45
C GLU A 196 -12.73 17.95 -2.03
N ALA A 197 -12.50 18.86 -2.98
CA ALA A 197 -11.76 20.09 -2.74
C ALA A 197 -12.34 21.27 -3.54
N GLU A 198 -12.31 22.45 -2.94
CA GLU A 198 -12.66 23.70 -3.60
C GLU A 198 -11.49 24.19 -4.46
N ILE A 199 -11.80 24.59 -5.70
CA ILE A 199 -10.84 25.02 -6.72
C ILE A 199 -11.13 26.49 -7.04
N PRO A 200 -10.24 27.43 -6.66
CA PRO A 200 -10.36 28.83 -7.01
C PRO A 200 -10.42 29.06 -8.52
N LYS A 201 -11.17 30.08 -8.94
CA LYS A 201 -11.26 30.46 -10.36
C LYS A 201 -9.92 30.84 -11.00
N THR A 202 -8.92 31.19 -10.18
CA THR A 202 -7.59 31.60 -10.65
C THR A 202 -6.69 30.39 -10.97
N THR A 203 -7.07 29.19 -10.54
CA THR A 203 -6.36 27.95 -10.84
C THR A 203 -6.28 27.71 -12.35
N LYS A 204 -5.07 27.42 -12.82
CA LYS A 204 -4.78 27.03 -14.21
C LYS A 204 -4.28 25.60 -14.34
N PHE A 205 -3.72 25.04 -13.26
CA PHE A 205 -3.22 23.68 -13.22
C PHE A 205 -3.74 22.95 -12.00
N ILE A 206 -4.10 21.68 -12.17
CA ILE A 206 -4.44 20.78 -11.08
C ILE A 206 -3.59 19.53 -11.24
N ARG A 207 -3.00 19.03 -10.15
CA ARG A 207 -2.24 17.78 -10.17
C ARG A 207 -2.55 16.86 -9.00
N PHE A 208 -2.44 15.57 -9.27
CA PHE A 208 -2.27 14.53 -8.27
C PHE A 208 -0.78 14.24 -8.14
N LEU A 209 -0.23 14.39 -6.93
CA LEU A 209 1.17 14.13 -6.61
C LEU A 209 1.25 12.96 -5.62
N TYR A 210 1.91 11.88 -6.00
CA TYR A 210 2.26 10.79 -5.09
C TYR A 210 3.74 10.90 -4.72
N LYS A 211 4.02 11.01 -3.42
CA LYS A 211 5.36 11.20 -2.88
C LYS A 211 5.65 10.21 -1.77
N THR A 212 6.77 9.52 -1.89
CA THR A 212 7.20 8.53 -0.91
C THR A 212 8.57 8.83 -0.32
N ASP A 213 8.78 8.37 0.90
CA ASP A 213 10.02 8.45 1.63
C ASP A 213 11.01 7.34 1.17
N SER A 214 12.08 7.12 1.92
CA SER A 214 13.10 6.13 1.56
C SER A 214 12.84 4.70 1.99
N TYR A 215 11.76 4.44 2.71
CA TYR A 215 11.50 3.19 3.40
C TYR A 215 10.12 2.62 3.06
N THR A 216 9.46 1.96 4.02
CA THR A 216 8.19 1.22 3.95
C THR A 216 7.29 1.64 2.79
N ASN A 217 6.68 0.67 2.13
CA ASN A 217 5.71 0.97 1.08
C ASN A 217 4.37 0.35 1.45
N GLY A 218 3.28 1.03 1.16
CA GLY A 218 1.98 0.38 1.02
C GLY A 218 1.74 -0.08 -0.43
N ARG A 219 0.47 -0.27 -0.78
CA ARG A 219 0.01 -0.71 -2.12
C ARG A 219 -0.29 0.46 -3.07
N GLY A 220 0.17 1.67 -2.74
CA GLY A 220 0.06 2.87 -3.56
C GLY A 220 -1.30 3.56 -3.43
N TRP A 221 -1.58 4.43 -4.40
CA TRP A 221 -2.76 5.28 -4.44
C TRP A 221 -3.52 5.09 -5.76
N TYR A 222 -4.83 4.88 -5.63
CA TYR A 222 -5.76 4.76 -6.73
C TYR A 222 -6.71 5.94 -6.73
N VAL A 223 -6.91 6.54 -7.91
CA VAL A 223 -7.78 7.69 -8.13
C VAL A 223 -8.70 7.38 -9.30
N ASP A 224 -10.00 7.59 -9.12
CA ASP A 224 -11.01 7.35 -10.15
C ASP A 224 -12.13 8.42 -10.09
N ASN A 225 -13.01 8.41 -11.08
CA ASN A 225 -14.22 9.23 -11.13
C ASN A 225 -13.97 10.73 -10.89
N ILE A 226 -12.85 11.24 -11.43
CA ILE A 226 -12.45 12.63 -11.25
C ILE A 226 -13.46 13.54 -11.97
N LYS A 227 -14.09 14.44 -11.21
CA LYS A 227 -15.08 15.41 -11.70
C LYS A 227 -14.72 16.80 -11.23
N LEU A 228 -14.67 17.74 -12.15
CA LEU A 228 -14.51 19.16 -11.85
C LEU A 228 -15.79 19.89 -12.25
N VAL A 229 -16.51 20.44 -11.28
CA VAL A 229 -17.83 21.06 -11.49
C VAL A 229 -17.78 22.51 -11.04
N LYS A 230 -18.05 23.46 -11.94
CA LYS A 230 -18.11 24.88 -11.58
C LYS A 230 -19.31 25.17 -10.67
N SER A 231 -19.31 26.33 -10.01
CA SER A 231 -20.42 26.77 -9.14
C SER A 231 -21.80 26.86 -9.83
N ASP A 232 -21.85 26.95 -11.16
CA ASP A 232 -23.09 26.89 -11.96
C ASP A 232 -23.57 25.46 -12.29
N GLY A 233 -22.86 24.43 -11.82
CA GLY A 233 -23.16 23.03 -12.09
C GLY A 233 -22.61 22.50 -13.41
N ILE A 234 -21.90 23.31 -14.20
CA ILE A 234 -21.32 22.88 -15.47
C ILE A 234 -20.01 22.13 -15.21
N LEU A 235 -19.92 20.90 -15.75
CA LEU A 235 -18.73 20.07 -15.71
C LEU A 235 -17.63 20.64 -16.62
N VAL A 236 -16.40 20.64 -16.12
CA VAL A 236 -15.19 21.03 -16.83
C VAL A 236 -14.47 19.76 -17.27
N ASN A 237 -14.13 19.67 -18.55
CA ASN A 237 -13.34 18.55 -19.04
C ASN A 237 -11.92 18.65 -18.49
N THR A 238 -11.41 17.55 -17.95
CA THR A 238 -10.05 17.43 -17.45
C THR A 238 -9.37 16.30 -18.19
N ASP A 239 -8.26 16.59 -18.86
CA ASP A 239 -7.42 15.59 -19.52
C ASP A 239 -6.15 15.43 -18.67
N PHE A 240 -6.20 14.50 -17.74
CA PHE A 240 -5.11 14.23 -16.81
C PHE A 240 -4.05 13.35 -17.48
N SER A 241 -2.80 13.79 -17.42
CA SER A 241 -1.66 13.02 -17.92
C SER A 241 -0.40 13.31 -17.10
N GLY A 242 0.58 12.40 -17.12
CA GLY A 242 1.84 12.63 -16.43
C GLY A 242 2.70 11.38 -16.33
N GLU A 243 3.83 11.52 -15.65
CA GLU A 243 4.83 10.46 -15.55
C GLU A 243 4.63 9.61 -14.28
N GLY A 244 4.68 8.29 -14.45
CA GLY A 244 4.65 7.32 -13.35
C GLY A 244 3.25 6.95 -12.83
N TRP A 245 2.20 7.57 -13.36
CA TRP A 245 0.82 7.14 -13.18
C TRP A 245 0.38 6.30 -14.38
N GLU A 246 -0.38 5.24 -14.12
CA GLU A 246 -0.90 4.36 -15.17
C GLU A 246 -2.37 4.03 -14.96
N GLN A 247 -3.07 3.69 -16.03
CA GLN A 247 -4.41 3.13 -15.96
C GLN A 247 -4.29 1.65 -15.61
N ARG A 248 -4.88 1.25 -14.48
CA ARG A 248 -4.84 -0.13 -14.00
C ARG A 248 -6.22 -0.75 -14.00
N SER A 249 -6.29 -1.97 -14.51
CA SER A 249 -7.43 -2.88 -14.45
C SER A 249 -6.93 -4.26 -14.00
N TYR A 250 -7.82 -5.05 -13.40
CA TYR A 250 -7.56 -6.41 -12.94
C TYR A 250 -8.54 -7.39 -13.58
#